data_AF-A0A661Y8G7-F1
#
_entry.id   AF-A0A661Y8G7-F1
#
_cell.length_a   1.000
_cell.length_b   1.000
_cell.length_c   1.000
_cell.angle_alpha   90.00
_cell.angle_beta   90.00
_cell.angle_gamma   90.00
#
_symmetry.space_group_name_H-M   'P 1'
#
loop_
_entity.id
_entity.type
_entity.pdbx_description
1 polymer ?
#
loop_
_entity_poly.entity_id
_entity_poly.type
_entity_poly.pdbx_seq_one_letter_code
_entity_poly.pdbx_strand_id
1 'polypeptide(L)'
;MKNNLMKAAMKNRIYAFTIFMFLTFVCCNANTNKALSIQNLKCEYRVNPLGIDVHTPRLSWVLDSPQRDQKQTAYQVLVSDNEKTLINNTGNIWDSEKIMSNQTNQVTYMGIPLKSQKRYYWKVRTWDKSDKVSDWSETAWWETSFLSQKEWTAQWINDGKTNPDRDEEFYMDDPGPLFRKEFQIDKPVKKARLYVSGLGYYEARLNGNRVGDHMLDPALTSYSEKVLYSTYDVTDQLRSGSNCLGAMLGNGWYNVLPLRMWGELNLRQYMLSGRPRLIAQLI
;
A
#
# COMPACT_ATOMS: atom_id res chain seq x y z
N MET A 1 -36.31 -48.25 -66.35
CA MET A 1 -36.63 -46.89 -65.85
C MET A 1 -36.31 -46.64 -64.37
N LYS A 2 -36.28 -47.65 -63.47
CA LYS A 2 -36.02 -47.44 -62.02
C LYS A 2 -34.56 -47.05 -61.63
N ASN A 3 -33.56 -47.40 -62.43
CA ASN A 3 -32.14 -47.17 -62.06
C ASN A 3 -31.61 -45.74 -62.27
N ASN A 4 -32.27 -44.90 -63.06
CA ASN A 4 -31.81 -43.52 -63.31
C ASN A 4 -32.33 -42.52 -62.28
N LEU A 5 -33.49 -42.78 -61.67
CA LEU A 5 -34.06 -41.93 -60.61
C LEU A 5 -33.27 -42.02 -59.28
N MET A 6 -32.68 -43.18 -58.98
CA MET A 6 -31.90 -43.38 -57.76
C MET A 6 -30.54 -42.65 -57.78
N LYS A 7 -29.90 -42.54 -58.95
CA LYS A 7 -28.61 -41.84 -59.11
C LYS A 7 -28.74 -40.31 -59.00
N ALA A 8 -29.87 -39.73 -59.43
CA ALA A 8 -30.13 -38.30 -59.32
C ALA A 8 -30.41 -37.86 -57.85
N ALA A 9 -31.14 -38.69 -57.08
CA ALA A 9 -31.42 -38.42 -55.67
C ALA A 9 -30.18 -38.52 -54.76
N MET A 10 -29.20 -39.36 -55.11
CA MET A 10 -27.94 -39.49 -54.38
C MET A 10 -26.98 -38.31 -54.64
N LYS A 11 -26.91 -37.78 -55.88
CA LYS A 11 -26.08 -36.61 -56.19
C LYS A 11 -26.55 -35.35 -55.45
N ASN A 12 -27.86 -35.08 -55.40
CA ASN A 12 -28.40 -33.92 -54.68
C ASN A 12 -28.23 -34.01 -53.15
N ARG A 13 -28.20 -35.22 -52.58
CA ARG A 13 -27.89 -35.41 -51.15
C ARG A 13 -26.42 -35.15 -50.82
N ILE A 14 -25.49 -35.44 -51.74
CA ILE A 14 -24.05 -35.20 -51.56
C ILE A 14 -23.72 -33.70 -51.66
N TYR A 15 -24.37 -32.95 -52.55
CA TYR A 15 -24.21 -31.49 -52.64
C TYR A 15 -24.85 -30.74 -51.46
N ALA A 16 -25.98 -31.21 -50.93
CA ALA A 16 -26.60 -30.63 -49.74
C ALA A 16 -25.76 -30.87 -48.46
N PHE A 17 -25.07 -32.02 -48.36
CA PHE A 17 -24.20 -32.33 -47.22
C PHE A 17 -22.86 -31.57 -47.27
N THR A 18 -22.32 -31.30 -48.46
CA THR A 18 -21.07 -30.54 -48.62
C THR A 18 -21.26 -29.04 -48.41
N ILE A 19 -22.43 -28.47 -48.77
CA ILE A 19 -22.75 -27.07 -48.47
C ILE A 19 -23.07 -26.86 -46.98
N PHE A 20 -23.69 -27.84 -46.30
CA PHE A 20 -23.93 -27.77 -44.86
C PHE A 20 -22.64 -27.90 -44.04
N MET A 21 -21.68 -28.72 -44.50
CA MET A 21 -20.38 -28.89 -43.83
C MET A 21 -19.43 -27.69 -44.05
N PHE A 22 -19.63 -26.91 -45.12
CA PHE A 22 -18.90 -25.66 -45.34
C PHE A 22 -19.52 -24.46 -44.60
N LEU A 23 -20.84 -24.44 -44.37
CA LEU A 23 -21.50 -23.39 -43.59
C LEU A 23 -21.29 -23.53 -42.07
N THR A 24 -21.02 -24.73 -41.55
CA THR A 24 -20.70 -24.92 -40.12
C THR A 24 -19.24 -24.60 -39.76
N PHE A 25 -18.33 -24.48 -40.74
CA PHE A 25 -16.92 -24.14 -40.49
C PHE A 25 -16.66 -22.62 -40.41
N VAL A 26 -17.65 -21.79 -40.78
CA VAL A 26 -17.59 -20.32 -40.67
C VAL A 26 -18.25 -19.81 -39.39
N CYS A 27 -18.80 -20.70 -38.54
CA CYS A 27 -19.25 -20.34 -37.21
C CYS A 27 -18.05 -20.04 -36.29
N CYS A 28 -17.69 -18.76 -36.26
CA CYS A 28 -17.10 -18.08 -35.10
C CYS A 28 -15.96 -18.83 -34.41
N ASN A 29 -14.78 -18.81 -35.02
CA ASN A 29 -13.60 -18.45 -34.23
C ASN A 29 -13.69 -16.95 -33.92
N ALA A 30 -14.66 -16.59 -33.08
CA ALA A 30 -14.47 -15.44 -32.23
C ALA A 30 -13.35 -15.84 -31.27
N ASN A 31 -12.10 -15.77 -31.73
CA ASN A 31 -10.97 -15.58 -30.84
C ASN A 31 -11.33 -14.32 -30.10
N THR A 32 -11.94 -14.48 -28.93
CA THR A 32 -11.99 -13.43 -27.93
C THR A 32 -10.53 -13.15 -27.62
N ASN A 33 -9.94 -12.22 -28.39
CA ASN A 33 -8.64 -11.64 -28.12
C ASN A 33 -8.78 -10.97 -26.77
N LYS A 34 -8.60 -11.78 -25.71
CA LYS A 34 -8.69 -11.36 -24.33
C LYS A 34 -7.67 -10.26 -24.21
N ALA A 35 -8.17 -9.06 -23.94
CA ALA A 35 -7.35 -7.86 -23.91
C ALA A 35 -6.26 -8.01 -22.84
N LEU A 36 -5.19 -7.24 -22.99
CA LEU A 36 -4.17 -7.09 -21.96
C LEU A 36 -4.87 -6.75 -20.64
N SER A 37 -4.70 -7.61 -19.64
CA SER A 37 -5.29 -7.41 -18.31
C SER A 37 -4.25 -6.84 -17.36
N ILE A 38 -4.71 -6.06 -16.38
CA ILE A 38 -3.84 -5.33 -15.46
C ILE A 38 -4.08 -5.86 -14.05
N GLN A 39 -3.01 -6.22 -13.36
CA GLN A 39 -3.06 -6.83 -12.04
C GLN A 39 -1.94 -6.28 -11.14
N ASN A 40 -2.00 -6.61 -9.84
CA ASN A 40 -0.94 -6.32 -8.87
C ASN A 40 -0.52 -4.84 -8.84
N LEU A 41 -1.52 -3.96 -8.71
CA LEU A 41 -1.31 -2.52 -8.58
C LEU A 41 -0.59 -2.22 -7.27
N LYS A 42 0.47 -1.42 -7.37
CA LYS A 42 1.26 -1.01 -6.21
C LYS A 42 1.59 0.48 -6.28
N CYS A 43 1.55 1.10 -5.10
CA CYS A 43 2.06 2.44 -4.85
C CYS A 43 3.26 2.29 -3.91
N GLU A 44 4.41 2.88 -4.26
CA GLU A 44 5.65 2.75 -3.47
C GLU A 44 5.96 1.28 -3.11
N TYR A 45 5.83 0.39 -4.11
CA TYR A 45 6.07 -1.07 -4.01
C TYR A 45 5.13 -1.85 -3.08
N ARG A 46 4.10 -1.21 -2.53
CA ARG A 46 3.14 -1.82 -1.62
C ARG A 46 1.74 -1.83 -2.25
N VAL A 47 0.97 -2.87 -1.95
CA VAL A 47 -0.45 -2.91 -2.29
C VAL A 47 -1.19 -2.06 -1.27
N ASN A 48 -1.98 -1.09 -1.75
CA ASN A 48 -2.85 -0.27 -0.93
C ASN A 48 -2.18 0.32 0.33
N PRO A 49 -1.04 1.03 0.22
CA PRO A 49 -0.29 1.43 1.39
C PRO A 49 -1.01 2.52 2.20
N LEU A 50 -1.03 2.32 3.51
CA LEU A 50 -1.43 3.31 4.50
C LEU A 50 -0.18 4.02 5.04
N GLY A 51 -0.23 5.35 5.09
CA GLY A 51 0.77 6.18 5.76
C GLY A 51 2.03 6.43 4.94
N ILE A 52 1.91 6.66 3.63
CA ILE A 52 3.07 7.13 2.83
C ILE A 52 3.25 8.64 2.98
N ASP A 53 4.48 9.11 3.12
CA ASP A 53 4.83 10.53 3.26
C ASP A 53 5.53 11.11 2.00
N VAL A 54 5.47 10.39 0.89
CA VAL A 54 6.04 10.80 -0.40
C VAL A 54 5.10 11.75 -1.12
N HIS A 55 5.59 12.93 -1.48
CA HIS A 55 4.80 13.96 -2.20
C HIS A 55 4.41 13.54 -3.63
N THR A 56 5.27 12.77 -4.30
CA THR A 56 5.11 12.31 -5.68
C THR A 56 5.28 10.78 -5.74
N PRO A 57 4.28 10.02 -5.26
CA PRO A 57 4.39 8.57 -5.16
C PRO A 57 4.55 7.91 -6.53
N ARG A 58 5.21 6.77 -6.55
CA ARG A 58 5.48 5.95 -7.72
C ARG A 58 4.48 4.81 -7.83
N LEU A 59 3.85 4.70 -8.98
CA LEU A 59 2.85 3.70 -9.30
C LEU A 59 3.46 2.60 -10.16
N SER A 60 2.94 1.38 -10.00
CA SER A 60 3.33 0.24 -10.80
C SER A 60 2.19 -0.75 -10.95
N TRP A 61 2.20 -1.47 -12.06
CA TRP A 61 1.23 -2.50 -12.39
C TRP A 61 1.89 -3.63 -13.18
N VAL A 62 1.28 -4.81 -13.10
CA VAL A 62 1.69 -5.99 -13.88
C VAL A 62 0.69 -6.22 -15.00
N LEU A 63 1.20 -6.55 -16.17
CA LEU A 63 0.40 -6.89 -17.34
C LEU A 63 0.31 -8.41 -17.46
N ASP A 64 -0.88 -8.92 -17.74
CA ASP A 64 -1.13 -10.34 -17.99
C ASP A 64 -1.90 -10.52 -19.29
N SER A 65 -1.49 -11.50 -20.10
CA SER A 65 -2.11 -11.82 -21.38
C SER A 65 -1.93 -13.29 -21.75
N PRO A 66 -2.96 -13.94 -22.31
CA PRO A 66 -2.81 -15.29 -22.87
C PRO A 66 -2.06 -15.30 -24.20
N GLN A 67 -1.78 -14.13 -24.80
CA GLN A 67 -1.11 -14.03 -26.09
C GLN A 67 0.39 -13.79 -25.95
N ARG A 68 1.17 -14.45 -26.80
CA ARG A 68 2.62 -14.21 -26.91
C ARG A 68 2.93 -12.84 -27.50
N ASP A 69 4.09 -12.32 -27.11
CA ASP A 69 4.65 -11.05 -27.59
C ASP A 69 3.66 -9.89 -27.46
N GLN A 70 2.90 -9.87 -26.37
CA GLN A 70 2.11 -8.73 -25.98
C GLN A 70 2.96 -7.71 -25.24
N LYS A 71 2.62 -6.43 -25.43
CA LYS A 71 3.32 -5.30 -24.81
C LYS A 71 2.39 -4.12 -24.65
N GLN A 72 2.68 -3.30 -23.66
CA GLN A 72 2.11 -1.97 -23.54
C GLN A 72 2.80 -1.00 -24.50
N THR A 73 2.01 -0.18 -25.20
CA THR A 73 2.48 0.92 -26.04
C THR A 73 2.12 2.29 -25.46
N ALA A 74 1.06 2.35 -24.65
CA ALA A 74 0.66 3.53 -23.91
C ALA A 74 -0.07 3.16 -22.61
N TYR A 75 -0.19 4.12 -21.70
CA TYR A 75 -1.01 4.00 -20.49
C TYR A 75 -1.78 5.29 -20.20
N GLN A 76 -2.80 5.17 -19.36
CA GLN A 76 -3.49 6.30 -18.74
C GLN A 76 -3.81 5.95 -17.29
N VAL A 77 -3.44 6.85 -16.39
CA VAL A 77 -3.70 6.75 -14.94
C VAL A 77 -4.75 7.79 -14.56
N LEU A 78 -5.75 7.35 -13.80
CA LEU A 78 -6.68 8.23 -13.11
C LEU A 78 -6.43 8.15 -11.61
N VAL A 79 -6.42 9.31 -10.95
CA VAL A 79 -6.40 9.44 -9.49
C VAL A 79 -7.54 10.34 -9.06
N SER A 80 -8.26 9.89 -8.03
CA SER A 80 -9.32 10.64 -7.39
C SER A 80 -9.16 10.63 -5.87
N ASP A 81 -9.71 11.63 -5.20
CA ASP A 81 -9.84 11.65 -3.75
C ASP A 81 -11.12 10.96 -3.24
N ASN A 82 -11.95 10.44 -4.15
CA ASN A 82 -13.16 9.70 -3.82
C ASN A 82 -13.33 8.49 -4.75
N GLU A 83 -13.58 7.34 -4.16
CA GLU A 83 -13.74 6.10 -4.90
C GLU A 83 -14.90 6.16 -5.91
N LYS A 84 -16.04 6.76 -5.54
CA LYS A 84 -17.21 6.88 -6.44
C LYS A 84 -16.90 7.78 -7.64
N THR A 85 -16.15 8.85 -7.43
CA THR A 85 -15.69 9.74 -8.51
C THR A 85 -14.76 8.98 -9.47
N LEU A 86 -13.86 8.15 -8.94
CA LEU A 86 -12.99 7.30 -9.76
C LEU A 86 -13.78 6.23 -10.53
N ILE A 87 -14.77 5.59 -9.92
CA ILE A 87 -15.64 4.59 -10.58
C ILE A 87 -16.32 5.23 -11.81
N ASN A 88 -16.71 6.50 -11.71
CA ASN A 88 -17.25 7.28 -12.84
C ASN A 88 -16.17 7.79 -13.81
N ASN A 89 -14.96 7.21 -13.80
CA ASN A 89 -13.82 7.56 -14.66
C ASN A 89 -13.40 9.03 -14.56
N THR A 90 -13.55 9.67 -13.39
CA THR A 90 -13.14 11.05 -13.19
C THR A 90 -11.87 11.10 -12.33
N GLY A 91 -10.74 11.48 -12.95
CA GLY A 91 -9.45 11.69 -12.29
C GLY A 91 -9.31 13.11 -11.74
N ASN A 92 -10.17 13.54 -10.81
CA ASN A 92 -10.18 14.93 -10.32
C ASN A 92 -8.90 15.36 -9.58
N ILE A 93 -8.04 14.41 -9.21
CA ILE A 93 -6.72 14.67 -8.61
C ILE A 93 -5.62 14.56 -9.66
N TRP A 94 -5.75 13.60 -10.56
CA TRP A 94 -4.87 13.44 -11.72
C TRP A 94 -5.57 12.64 -12.81
N ASP A 95 -5.50 13.15 -14.04
CA ASP A 95 -5.65 12.35 -15.25
C ASP A 95 -4.35 12.51 -16.03
N SER A 96 -3.65 11.40 -16.30
CA SER A 96 -2.41 11.45 -17.06
C SER A 96 -2.63 11.66 -18.55
N GLU A 97 -3.87 11.56 -19.02
CA GLU A 97 -4.21 11.32 -20.42
C GLU A 97 -3.50 10.07 -20.98
N LYS A 98 -3.59 9.84 -22.29
CA LYS A 98 -2.84 8.77 -22.96
C LYS A 98 -1.36 9.17 -23.07
N ILE A 99 -0.49 8.51 -22.32
CA ILE A 99 0.96 8.67 -22.39
C ILE A 99 1.56 7.55 -23.24
N MET A 100 2.26 7.92 -24.30
CA MET A 100 2.97 6.98 -25.19
C MET A 100 4.24 6.46 -24.51
N SER A 101 4.11 5.37 -23.74
CA SER A 101 5.21 4.75 -23.01
C SER A 101 4.92 3.28 -22.70
N ASN A 102 5.96 2.45 -22.75
CA ASN A 102 5.93 1.06 -22.32
C ASN A 102 6.24 0.88 -20.82
N GLN A 103 6.45 1.98 -20.08
CA GLN A 103 6.76 1.94 -18.67
C GLN A 103 5.54 1.47 -17.86
N THR A 104 5.74 0.45 -17.02
CA THR A 104 4.71 -0.13 -16.13
C THR A 104 5.11 -0.06 -14.66
N ASN A 105 6.33 0.41 -14.38
CA ASN A 105 6.93 0.43 -13.05
C ASN A 105 7.53 1.80 -12.78
N GLN A 106 7.50 2.22 -11.51
CA GLN A 106 7.97 3.53 -11.05
C GLN A 106 7.39 4.73 -11.85
N VAL A 107 6.13 4.64 -12.26
CA VAL A 107 5.44 5.75 -12.93
C VAL A 107 5.12 6.81 -11.88
N THR A 108 5.84 7.93 -11.93
CA THR A 108 5.71 9.02 -10.95
C THR A 108 4.37 9.72 -11.10
N TYR A 109 3.70 9.93 -9.97
CA TYR A 109 2.53 10.77 -9.87
C TYR A 109 2.85 12.23 -10.26
N MET A 110 2.08 12.78 -11.20
CA MET A 110 2.25 14.15 -11.75
C MET A 110 0.99 15.00 -11.61
N GLY A 111 0.10 14.65 -10.69
CA GLY A 111 -1.17 15.38 -10.46
C GLY A 111 -1.06 16.55 -9.50
N ILE A 112 -2.22 16.99 -9.00
CA ILE A 112 -2.34 18.06 -8.00
C ILE A 112 -1.56 17.69 -6.72
N PRO A 113 -0.88 18.65 -6.04
CA PRO A 113 -0.18 18.36 -4.80
C PRO A 113 -1.03 17.60 -3.77
N LEU A 114 -0.48 16.51 -3.25
CA LEU A 114 -1.16 15.67 -2.27
C LEU A 114 -1.31 16.40 -0.93
N LYS A 115 -2.38 16.05 -0.20
CA LYS A 115 -2.64 16.51 1.17
C LYS A 115 -2.33 15.38 2.14
N SER A 116 -1.90 15.72 3.34
CA SER A 116 -1.67 14.77 4.42
C SER A 116 -2.97 14.08 4.86
N GLN A 117 -2.84 12.87 5.41
CA GLN A 117 -3.92 12.10 6.04
C GLN A 117 -5.12 11.82 5.11
N LYS A 118 -4.88 11.80 3.80
CA LYS A 118 -5.91 11.70 2.77
C LYS A 118 -5.71 10.44 1.95
N ARG A 119 -6.80 9.69 1.76
CA ARG A 119 -6.82 8.53 0.87
C ARG A 119 -7.10 8.99 -0.55
N TYR A 120 -6.31 8.47 -1.46
CA TYR A 120 -6.43 8.64 -2.90
C TYR A 120 -6.67 7.28 -3.53
N TYR A 121 -7.60 7.24 -4.48
CA TYR A 121 -7.97 6.06 -5.24
C TYR A 121 -7.42 6.23 -6.64
N TRP A 122 -6.93 5.16 -7.22
CA TRP A 122 -6.39 5.19 -8.56
C TRP A 122 -6.67 3.91 -9.33
N LYS A 123 -6.65 4.03 -10.64
CA LYS A 123 -6.73 2.93 -11.58
C LYS A 123 -5.98 3.30 -12.85
N VAL A 124 -5.61 2.29 -13.61
CA VAL A 124 -4.84 2.43 -14.85
C VAL A 124 -5.50 1.63 -15.96
N ARG A 125 -5.39 2.12 -17.19
CA ARG A 125 -5.65 1.34 -18.41
C ARG A 125 -4.47 1.47 -19.35
N THR A 126 -4.36 0.54 -20.29
CA THR A 126 -3.19 0.41 -21.15
C THR A 126 -3.60 0.16 -22.59
N TRP A 127 -2.71 0.43 -23.53
CA TRP A 127 -2.87 0.10 -24.94
C TRP A 127 -1.88 -0.99 -25.31
N ASP A 128 -2.33 -1.99 -26.04
CA ASP A 128 -1.52 -3.11 -26.47
C ASP A 128 -0.70 -2.80 -27.74
N LYS A 129 -0.03 -3.82 -28.31
CA LYS A 129 0.78 -3.68 -29.53
C LYS A 129 0.01 -3.28 -30.78
N SER A 130 -1.31 -3.46 -30.78
CA SER A 130 -2.23 -3.14 -31.87
C SER A 130 -3.03 -1.87 -31.60
N ASP A 131 -2.61 -1.06 -30.63
CA ASP A 131 -3.30 0.13 -30.14
C ASP A 131 -4.73 -0.15 -29.62
N LYS A 132 -4.99 -1.39 -29.19
CA LYS A 132 -6.26 -1.74 -28.54
C LYS A 132 -6.18 -1.39 -27.06
N VAL A 133 -7.15 -0.62 -26.60
CA VAL A 133 -7.29 -0.24 -25.18
C VAL A 133 -7.76 -1.42 -24.33
N SER A 134 -7.20 -1.56 -23.13
CA SER A 134 -7.65 -2.49 -22.10
C SER A 134 -8.89 -1.94 -21.38
N ASP A 135 -9.57 -2.81 -20.64
CA ASP A 135 -10.43 -2.35 -19.55
C ASP A 135 -9.58 -1.60 -18.50
N TRP A 136 -10.24 -0.81 -17.66
CA TRP A 136 -9.60 -0.27 -16.48
C TRP A 136 -9.22 -1.40 -15.52
N SER A 137 -8.11 -1.23 -14.81
CA SER A 137 -7.79 -2.07 -13.67
C SER A 137 -8.86 -1.96 -12.58
N GLU A 138 -8.81 -2.90 -11.64
CA GLU A 138 -9.44 -2.70 -10.34
C GLU A 138 -8.97 -1.40 -9.68
N THR A 139 -9.82 -0.84 -8.82
CA THR A 139 -9.48 0.34 -8.04
C THR A 139 -8.50 -0.03 -6.94
N ALA A 140 -7.34 0.64 -6.94
CA ALA A 140 -6.37 0.59 -5.86
C ALA A 140 -6.36 1.93 -5.12
N TRP A 141 -5.68 2.00 -3.98
CA TRP A 141 -5.55 3.24 -3.22
C TRP A 141 -4.18 3.42 -2.60
N TRP A 142 -3.90 4.62 -2.12
CA TRP A 142 -2.90 4.87 -1.09
C TRP A 142 -3.45 5.92 -0.14
N GLU A 143 -2.96 5.94 1.09
CA GLU A 143 -3.32 6.98 2.05
C GLU A 143 -2.05 7.66 2.54
N THR A 144 -2.02 8.98 2.43
CA THR A 144 -0.87 9.78 2.87
C THR A 144 -0.82 9.86 4.39
N SER A 145 0.39 9.98 4.91
CA SER A 145 0.66 10.30 6.31
C SER A 145 0.79 11.81 6.49
N PHE A 146 1.58 12.27 7.48
CA PHE A 146 2.04 13.66 7.52
C PHE A 146 3.07 13.90 6.42
N LEU A 147 2.80 14.87 5.55
CA LEU A 147 3.73 15.32 4.51
C LEU A 147 4.67 16.42 5.03
N SER A 148 4.42 16.93 6.23
CA SER A 148 5.29 17.88 6.92
C SER A 148 5.42 17.53 8.39
N GLN A 149 6.64 17.61 8.92
CA GLN A 149 6.92 17.40 10.34
C GLN A 149 6.13 18.37 11.23
N LYS A 150 5.76 19.55 10.72
CA LYS A 150 5.00 20.58 11.46
C LYS A 150 3.56 20.16 11.79
N GLU A 151 3.08 19.07 11.20
CA GLU A 151 1.73 18.53 11.45
C GLU A 151 1.66 17.66 12.72
N TRP A 152 2.81 17.29 13.27
CA TRP A 152 2.87 16.75 14.62
C TRP A 152 2.51 17.83 15.63
N THR A 153 1.45 17.57 16.40
CA THR A 153 1.05 18.36 17.58
C THR A 153 1.39 17.63 18.87
N ALA A 154 1.63 16.32 18.81
CA ALA A 154 2.14 15.53 19.93
C ALA A 154 3.59 15.89 20.28
N GLN A 155 3.99 15.56 21.51
CA GLN A 155 5.32 15.80 22.04
C GLN A 155 6.00 14.49 22.42
N TRP A 156 7.33 14.47 22.33
CA TRP A 156 8.13 13.36 22.82
C TRP A 156 8.13 13.30 24.35
N ILE A 157 7.66 12.19 24.91
CA ILE A 157 7.65 11.91 26.35
C ILE A 157 8.61 10.77 26.70
N ASN A 158 9.09 10.73 27.94
CA ASN A 158 9.90 9.64 28.50
C ASN A 158 9.49 9.36 29.95
N ASP A 159 10.18 8.44 30.61
CA ASP A 159 9.89 8.02 31.98
C ASP A 159 10.49 8.92 33.07
N GLY A 160 11.10 10.04 32.68
CA GLY A 160 11.73 11.00 33.59
C GLY A 160 13.05 10.55 34.21
N LYS A 161 13.51 9.31 33.95
CA LYS A 161 14.80 8.82 34.44
C LYS A 161 15.96 9.37 33.60
N THR A 162 17.17 9.31 34.14
CA THR A 162 18.40 9.50 33.38
C THR A 162 19.02 8.16 33.05
N ASN A 163 19.88 8.12 32.04
CA ASN A 163 20.72 6.95 31.82
C ASN A 163 21.75 6.84 32.96
N PRO A 164 22.15 5.62 33.36
CA PRO A 164 23.24 5.42 34.31
C PRO A 164 24.56 6.03 33.82
N ASP A 165 25.42 6.41 34.77
CA ASP A 165 26.75 6.94 34.49
C ASP A 165 27.80 5.83 34.31
N ARG A 166 27.59 4.67 34.94
CA ARG A 166 28.50 3.52 34.89
C ARG A 166 27.95 2.40 33.99
N ASP A 167 28.83 1.77 33.22
CA ASP A 167 28.45 0.72 32.26
C ASP A 167 27.76 -0.47 32.95
N GLU A 168 28.19 -0.84 34.17
CA GLU A 168 27.63 -1.99 34.90
C GLU A 168 26.18 -1.78 35.31
N GLU A 169 25.78 -0.52 35.55
CA GLU A 169 24.43 -0.17 35.99
C GLU A 169 23.39 -0.35 34.87
N PHE A 170 23.81 -0.35 33.60
CA PHE A 170 22.91 -0.67 32.47
C PHE A 170 22.43 -2.13 32.47
N TYR A 171 23.10 -3.01 33.21
CA TYR A 171 22.73 -4.42 33.33
C TYR A 171 21.89 -4.73 34.59
N MET A 172 21.60 -3.71 35.41
CA MET A 172 20.70 -3.83 36.54
C MET A 172 19.24 -3.86 36.10
N ASP A 173 18.33 -4.21 37.02
CA ASP A 173 16.90 -4.24 36.74
C ASP A 173 16.35 -2.83 36.48
N ASP A 174 16.02 -2.55 35.23
CA ASP A 174 15.36 -1.33 34.79
C ASP A 174 14.29 -1.67 33.74
N PRO A 175 13.03 -1.91 34.17
CA PRO A 175 11.98 -2.37 33.27
C PRO A 175 11.59 -1.30 32.25
N GLY A 176 11.17 -1.75 31.06
CA GLY A 176 10.68 -0.88 30.00
C GLY A 176 9.47 -0.04 30.46
N PRO A 177 9.44 1.27 30.19
CA PRO A 177 8.39 2.13 30.70
C PRO A 177 7.06 1.90 30.00
N LEU A 178 5.97 2.02 30.77
CA LEU A 178 4.60 1.93 30.31
C LEU A 178 3.93 3.31 30.37
N PHE A 179 3.37 3.76 29.26
CA PHE A 179 2.60 5.00 29.15
C PHE A 179 1.13 4.68 28.91
N ARG A 180 0.24 5.51 29.46
CA ARG A 180 -1.19 5.42 29.19
C ARG A 180 -1.86 6.79 29.17
N LYS A 181 -2.90 6.92 28.36
CA LYS A 181 -3.78 8.09 28.33
C LYS A 181 -5.23 7.65 28.12
N GLU A 182 -6.09 8.06 29.03
CA GLU A 182 -7.54 7.96 28.87
C GLU A 182 -8.10 9.18 28.15
N PHE A 183 -9.15 8.96 27.36
CA PHE A 183 -9.90 10.00 26.66
C PHE A 183 -11.35 9.53 26.39
N GLN A 184 -12.21 10.49 26.04
CA GLN A 184 -13.64 10.26 25.78
C GLN A 184 -13.97 10.53 24.31
N ILE A 185 -14.86 9.73 23.73
CA ILE A 185 -15.41 9.92 22.39
C ILE A 185 -16.94 9.95 22.45
N ASP A 186 -17.52 11.10 22.17
CA ASP A 186 -18.98 11.27 22.22
C ASP A 186 -19.66 11.09 20.85
N LYS A 187 -18.91 11.28 19.76
CA LYS A 187 -19.43 11.21 18.40
C LYS A 187 -19.06 9.88 17.72
N PRO A 188 -19.90 9.37 16.81
CA PRO A 188 -19.54 8.23 15.98
C PRO A 188 -18.22 8.47 15.24
N VAL A 189 -17.30 7.51 15.33
CA VAL A 189 -16.00 7.56 14.64
C VAL A 189 -16.21 7.06 13.21
N LYS A 190 -15.93 7.92 12.23
CA LYS A 190 -15.93 7.51 10.81
C LYS A 190 -14.60 6.89 10.40
N LYS A 191 -13.50 7.42 10.92
CA LYS A 191 -12.13 7.05 10.60
C LYS A 191 -11.25 7.48 11.77
N ALA A 192 -10.31 6.63 12.17
CA ALA A 192 -9.26 7.00 13.12
C ALA A 192 -7.90 6.45 12.70
N ARG A 193 -6.84 7.22 12.95
CA ARG A 193 -5.45 6.87 12.66
C ARG A 193 -4.58 7.10 13.88
N LEU A 194 -3.74 6.12 14.18
CA LEU A 194 -2.65 6.30 15.13
C LEU A 194 -1.35 6.50 14.36
N TYR A 195 -0.72 7.65 14.55
CA TYR A 195 0.64 7.94 14.13
C TYR A 195 1.54 7.80 15.35
N VAL A 196 2.53 6.91 15.30
CA VAL A 196 3.33 6.59 16.48
C VAL A 196 4.77 6.24 16.12
N SER A 197 5.70 6.67 16.98
CA SER A 197 7.10 6.28 16.93
C SER A 197 7.68 6.16 18.32
N GLY A 198 8.69 5.30 18.44
CA GLY A 198 9.52 5.16 19.62
C GLY A 198 10.97 5.44 19.28
N LEU A 199 11.66 6.25 20.08
CA LEU A 199 13.11 6.22 20.13
C LEU A 199 13.50 5.02 21.00
N GLY A 200 13.93 3.94 20.34
CA GLY A 200 13.99 2.60 20.90
C GLY A 200 12.99 1.72 20.15
N TYR A 201 12.21 0.93 20.88
CA TYR A 201 11.04 0.23 20.32
C TYR A 201 9.78 0.57 21.09
N TYR A 202 8.61 0.38 20.47
CA TYR A 202 7.32 0.48 21.15
C TYR A 202 6.38 -0.68 20.78
N GLU A 203 5.46 -0.99 21.69
CA GLU A 203 4.22 -1.71 21.40
C GLU A 203 3.03 -0.85 21.87
N ALA A 204 2.15 -0.47 20.95
CA ALA A 204 0.96 0.30 21.26
C ALA A 204 -0.27 -0.61 21.45
N ARG A 205 -1.14 -0.23 22.38
CA ARG A 205 -2.41 -0.89 22.66
C ARG A 205 -3.54 0.11 22.78
N LEU A 206 -4.69 -0.20 22.22
CA LEU A 206 -5.89 0.62 22.32
C LEU A 206 -7.02 -0.23 22.91
N ASN A 207 -7.58 0.21 24.04
CA ASN A 207 -8.63 -0.51 24.77
C ASN A 207 -8.24 -1.98 25.11
N GLY A 208 -6.97 -2.21 25.42
CA GLY A 208 -6.41 -3.53 25.76
C GLY A 208 -5.93 -4.35 24.56
N ASN A 209 -6.42 -4.04 23.36
CA ASN A 209 -6.05 -4.72 22.12
C ASN A 209 -4.76 -4.15 21.54
N ARG A 210 -3.96 -5.00 20.90
CA ARG A 210 -2.73 -4.60 20.23
C ARG A 210 -3.03 -3.77 18.97
N VAL A 211 -2.28 -2.69 18.76
CA VAL A 211 -2.36 -1.88 17.55
C VAL A 211 -1.34 -2.41 16.53
N GLY A 212 -1.84 -2.89 15.38
CA GLY A 212 -1.01 -3.45 14.32
C GLY A 212 -0.37 -4.81 14.65
N ASP A 213 0.39 -5.33 13.70
CA ASP A 213 1.09 -6.62 13.75
C ASP A 213 2.63 -6.48 13.69
N HIS A 214 3.15 -5.26 13.51
CA HIS A 214 4.59 -4.98 13.48
C HIS A 214 5.27 -5.37 14.80
N MET A 215 6.52 -5.83 14.71
CA MET A 215 7.37 -6.18 15.85
C MET A 215 8.67 -5.38 15.75
N LEU A 216 9.25 -4.99 16.90
CA LEU A 216 10.48 -4.20 16.96
C LEU A 216 10.39 -2.91 16.14
N ASP A 217 9.25 -2.22 16.25
CA ASP A 217 8.97 -0.98 15.55
C ASP A 217 9.35 0.23 16.43
N PRO A 218 9.89 1.33 15.86
CA PRO A 218 10.27 1.54 14.46
C PRO A 218 11.57 0.82 14.07
N ALA A 219 11.80 0.66 12.76
CA ALA A 219 13.07 0.15 12.24
C ALA A 219 14.27 1.05 12.65
N LEU A 220 15.44 0.43 12.77
CA LEU A 220 16.69 1.10 13.11
C LEU A 220 17.10 2.10 12.02
N THR A 221 17.35 3.34 12.44
CA THR A 221 17.93 4.42 11.62
C THR A 221 18.99 5.18 12.41
N SER A 222 19.74 6.07 11.74
CA SER A 222 20.54 7.07 12.45
C SER A 222 19.60 8.09 13.11
N TYR A 223 19.29 7.90 14.39
CA TYR A 223 18.27 8.69 15.11
C TYR A 223 18.58 10.19 15.18
N SER A 224 19.83 10.61 14.99
CA SER A 224 20.22 12.02 14.87
C SER A 224 19.77 12.67 13.56
N GLU A 225 19.51 11.87 12.53
CA GLU A 225 19.14 12.33 11.19
C GLU A 225 17.69 12.01 10.85
N LYS A 226 17.20 10.84 11.25
CA LYS A 226 15.90 10.33 10.86
C LYS A 226 15.32 9.41 11.92
N VAL A 227 14.06 9.62 12.23
CA VAL A 227 13.24 8.72 13.05
C VAL A 227 12.03 8.32 12.22
N LEU A 228 11.83 7.02 12.00
CA LEU A 228 10.65 6.51 11.30
C LEU A 228 9.46 6.45 12.25
N TYR A 229 8.26 6.57 11.71
CA TYR A 229 7.01 6.42 12.43
C TYR A 229 6.05 5.56 11.62
N SER A 230 5.15 4.90 12.32
CA SER A 230 4.13 4.03 11.71
C SER A 230 2.76 4.67 11.78
N THR A 231 1.93 4.32 10.80
CA THR A 231 0.53 4.73 10.73
C THR A 231 -0.36 3.50 10.77
N TYR A 232 -1.30 3.48 11.71
CA TYR A 232 -2.24 2.38 11.87
C TYR A 232 -3.69 2.85 11.70
N ASP A 233 -4.50 2.03 11.04
CA ASP A 233 -5.95 2.17 11.08
C ASP A 233 -6.46 1.59 12.40
N VAL A 234 -7.03 2.45 13.24
CA VAL A 234 -7.56 2.07 14.57
C VAL A 234 -9.05 2.37 14.68
N THR A 235 -9.71 2.60 13.54
CA THR A 235 -11.14 2.99 13.48
C THR A 235 -12.00 2.03 14.28
N ASP A 236 -11.84 0.73 14.05
CA ASP A 236 -12.68 -0.31 14.67
C ASP A 236 -12.23 -0.70 16.09
N GLN A 237 -11.15 -0.12 16.60
CA GLN A 237 -10.66 -0.36 17.96
C GLN A 237 -11.19 0.67 18.96
N LEU A 238 -11.80 1.76 18.48
CA LEU A 238 -12.40 2.80 19.29
C LEU A 238 -13.85 2.45 19.62
N ARG A 239 -14.32 2.97 20.75
CA ARG A 239 -15.71 2.84 21.21
C ARG A 239 -16.26 4.18 21.65
N SER A 240 -17.58 4.30 21.71
CA SER A 240 -18.22 5.46 22.33
C SER A 240 -17.92 5.50 23.84
N GLY A 241 -17.74 6.69 24.40
CA GLY A 241 -17.35 6.90 25.78
C GLY A 241 -15.84 6.68 26.01
N SER A 242 -15.52 5.96 27.08
CA SER A 242 -14.15 5.88 27.60
C SER A 242 -13.25 4.99 26.76
N ASN A 243 -12.13 5.55 26.33
CA ASN A 243 -11.06 4.85 25.63
C ASN A 243 -9.72 5.04 26.35
N CYS A 244 -8.80 4.10 26.18
CA CYS A 244 -7.44 4.17 26.72
C CYS A 244 -6.42 3.76 25.67
N LEU A 245 -5.51 4.67 25.34
CA LEU A 245 -4.29 4.35 24.58
C LEU A 245 -3.17 4.03 25.57
N GLY A 246 -2.49 2.92 25.37
CA GLY A 246 -1.31 2.51 26.13
C GLY A 246 -0.14 2.24 25.19
N ALA A 247 1.08 2.40 25.69
CA ALA A 247 2.28 2.02 24.97
C ALA A 247 3.35 1.51 25.94
N MET A 248 3.97 0.40 25.57
CA MET A 248 5.18 -0.12 26.22
C MET A 248 6.38 0.27 25.39
N LEU A 249 7.45 0.77 26.02
CA LEU A 249 8.71 1.03 25.34
C LEU A 249 9.77 -0.02 25.68
N GLY A 250 10.62 -0.30 24.70
CA GLY A 250 11.85 -1.06 24.87
C GLY A 250 13.07 -0.21 24.53
N ASN A 251 14.21 -0.58 25.10
CA ASN A 251 15.49 0.08 24.84
C ASN A 251 15.82 0.18 23.35
N GLY A 252 15.62 -0.94 22.63
CA GLY A 252 16.01 -1.07 21.24
C GLY A 252 17.46 -0.61 21.00
N TRP A 253 17.70 -0.05 19.82
CA TRP A 253 19.02 0.47 19.46
C TRP A 253 19.25 1.92 19.91
N TYR A 254 18.22 2.61 20.39
CA TYR A 254 18.36 3.97 20.92
C TYR A 254 18.90 3.99 22.36
N ASN A 255 18.55 2.99 23.18
CA ASN A 255 19.17 2.79 24.49
C ASN A 255 19.99 1.50 24.51
N VAL A 256 20.88 1.34 23.53
CA VAL A 256 21.70 0.14 23.40
C VAL A 256 22.55 -0.09 24.65
N LEU A 257 22.64 -1.33 25.14
CA LEU A 257 23.51 -1.65 26.28
C LEU A 257 24.98 -1.33 25.93
N PRO A 258 25.86 -1.11 26.91
CA PRO A 258 27.30 -0.98 26.72
C PRO A 258 27.93 -2.23 26.07
N LEU A 259 27.79 -2.36 24.75
CA LEU A 259 28.35 -3.44 23.94
C LEU A 259 29.76 -3.05 23.53
N ARG A 260 30.76 -3.62 24.21
CA ARG A 260 32.19 -3.43 23.90
C ARG A 260 32.62 -4.41 22.81
N MET A 261 32.67 -3.95 21.57
CA MET A 261 33.26 -4.72 20.48
C MET A 261 34.78 -4.73 20.63
N TRP A 262 35.37 -5.93 20.64
CA TRP A 262 36.83 -6.11 20.79
C TRP A 262 37.42 -5.52 22.09
N GLY A 263 36.59 -5.36 23.13
CA GLY A 263 37.00 -4.83 24.44
C GLY A 263 37.04 -3.29 24.55
N GLU A 264 37.16 -2.58 23.42
CA GLU A 264 37.41 -1.13 23.40
C GLU A 264 36.22 -0.32 22.88
N LEU A 265 35.52 -0.81 21.86
CA LEU A 265 34.50 -0.04 21.13
C LEU A 265 33.13 -0.15 21.80
N ASN A 266 32.73 0.86 22.56
CA ASN A 266 31.37 0.96 23.08
C ASN A 266 30.46 1.68 22.08
N LEU A 267 29.47 0.96 21.52
CA LEU A 267 28.54 1.51 20.51
C LEU A 267 27.83 2.80 20.97
N ARG A 268 27.60 2.97 22.28
CA ARG A 268 26.95 4.17 22.84
C ARG A 268 27.76 5.46 22.61
N GLN A 269 29.07 5.35 22.37
CA GLN A 269 29.93 6.50 22.08
C GLN A 269 29.84 6.96 20.62
N TYR A 270 29.31 6.11 19.73
CA TYR A 270 29.26 6.34 18.28
C TYR A 270 27.83 6.49 17.76
N MET A 271 26.83 6.12 18.55
CA MET A 271 25.41 6.25 18.22
C MET A 271 24.71 7.23 19.16
N LEU A 272 23.80 8.05 18.60
CA LEU A 272 22.91 8.85 19.44
C LEU A 272 22.10 7.92 20.35
N SER A 273 22.38 8.00 21.65
CA SER A 273 21.78 7.13 22.66
C SER A 273 21.07 7.93 23.74
N GLY A 274 19.99 7.39 24.31
CA GLY A 274 19.19 8.07 25.32
C GLY A 274 18.17 7.14 25.98
N ARG A 275 17.41 7.66 26.96
CA ARG A 275 16.25 6.93 27.52
C ARG A 275 15.19 6.74 26.44
N PRO A 276 14.47 5.61 26.40
CA PRO A 276 13.39 5.42 25.46
C PRO A 276 12.37 6.56 25.50
N ARG A 277 11.93 7.02 24.32
CA ARG A 277 10.96 8.11 24.18
C ARG A 277 9.81 7.69 23.29
N LEU A 278 8.62 8.19 23.58
CA LEU A 278 7.40 7.95 22.79
C LEU A 278 6.90 9.27 22.19
N ILE A 279 6.47 9.23 20.93
CA ILE A 279 5.56 10.22 20.37
C ILE A 279 4.37 9.48 19.75
N ALA A 280 3.16 9.90 20.07
CA ALA A 280 1.94 9.28 19.57
C ALA A 280 0.85 10.33 19.35
N GLN A 281 0.21 10.31 18.20
CA GLN A 281 -0.87 11.20 17.81
C GLN A 281 -2.02 10.38 17.23
N LEU A 282 -3.15 10.36 17.94
CA LEU A 282 -4.39 9.72 17.53
C LEU A 282 -5.31 10.80 16.94
N ILE A 283 -5.78 10.60 15.71
CA ILE A 283 -6.67 11.50 14.98
C ILE A 283 -7.90 10.75 14.52
#